data_AF-A0A5Q0GUK7-F1
#
_entry.id   AF-A0A5Q0GUK7-F1
#
_cell.length_a   1.000
_cell.length_b   1.000
_cell.length_c   1.000
_cell.angle_alpha   90.00
_cell.angle_beta   90.00
_cell.angle_gamma   90.00
#
_symmetry.space_group_name_H-M   'P 1'
#
loop_
_entity.id
_entity.type
_entity.pdbx_description
1 polymer ?
#
loop_
_entity_poly.entity_id
_entity_poly.type
_entity_poly.pdbx_seq_one_letter_code
_entity_poly.pdbx_strand_id
1 'polypeptide(L)'
;MLLLGAAVVVAGVVGLLLWGVLGGPAVGVLGASTATEWEVRDRLEAVKVVLAVVGGVGAVVALAVAYRRQRLDEVEVYREDAKVLLDSDPRTWRGHDFDFTGAVFDGGDFVGATFTGTGVVTFAGATIIGRLSFDEATFAGEAFVSFDGARFVEGGISFENARFSGGVVDLEKVDPARPPTRPEPWPSGTPAPTGLRLPPPRVAPQ
;
A
#
# COMPACT_ATOMS: atom_id res chain seq x y z
N MET A 1 15.93 -11.94 -19.43
CA MET A 1 16.17 -13.11 -20.31
C MET A 1 15.15 -13.25 -21.44
N LEU A 2 13.85 -13.02 -21.23
CA LEU A 2 12.82 -13.05 -22.29
C LEU A 2 13.10 -12.12 -23.50
N LEU A 3 13.59 -10.90 -23.28
CA LEU A 3 13.94 -9.96 -24.36
C LEU A 3 15.14 -10.43 -25.21
N LEU A 4 16.06 -11.18 -24.61
CA LEU A 4 17.22 -11.74 -25.30
C LEU A 4 16.79 -12.92 -26.19
N GLY A 5 15.83 -13.73 -25.71
CA GLY A 5 15.21 -14.79 -26.51
C GLY A 5 14.44 -14.26 -27.72
N ALA A 6 13.67 -13.19 -27.55
CA ALA A 6 12.93 -12.56 -28.65
C ALA A 6 13.87 -12.00 -29.74
N ALA A 7 14.99 -11.37 -29.35
CA ALA A 7 15.97 -10.84 -30.30
C ALA A 7 16.64 -11.94 -31.14
N VAL A 8 16.95 -13.09 -30.53
CA VAL A 8 17.54 -14.25 -31.24
C VAL A 8 16.56 -14.85 -32.25
N VAL A 9 15.28 -14.96 -31.89
CA VAL A 9 14.24 -15.47 -32.80
C VAL A 9 14.06 -14.54 -33.99
N VAL A 10 14.01 -13.22 -33.75
CA VAL A 10 13.88 -12.23 -34.84
C VAL A 10 15.11 -12.26 -35.77
N ALA A 11 16.32 -12.33 -35.22
CA ALA A 11 17.54 -12.44 -36.03
C ALA A 11 17.56 -13.72 -36.89
N GLY A 12 17.12 -14.86 -36.32
CA GLY A 12 17.00 -16.13 -37.03
C GLY A 12 16.00 -16.07 -38.19
N VAL A 13 14.81 -15.50 -37.96
CA VAL A 13 13.77 -15.35 -38.99
C VAL A 13 14.23 -14.40 -40.10
N VAL A 14 14.87 -13.29 -39.77
CA VAL A 14 15.41 -12.34 -40.76
C VAL A 14 16.52 -12.99 -41.60
N GLY A 15 17.42 -13.77 -40.97
CA GLY A 15 18.45 -14.52 -41.70
C GLY A 15 17.86 -15.54 -42.68
N LEU A 16 16.79 -16.23 -42.29
CA LEU A 16 16.08 -17.21 -43.13
C LEU A 16 15.36 -16.57 -44.32
N LEU A 17 14.73 -15.40 -44.10
CA LEU A 17 14.10 -14.63 -45.16
C LEU A 17 15.12 -14.06 -46.15
N LEU A 18 16.24 -13.53 -45.64
CA LEU A 18 17.35 -13.06 -46.48
C LEU A 18 17.94 -14.20 -47.31
N TRP A 19 18.10 -15.40 -46.74
CA TRP A 19 18.54 -16.59 -47.47
C TRP A 19 17.60 -16.94 -48.63
N GLY A 20 16.29 -16.87 -48.40
CA GLY A 20 15.28 -17.14 -49.43
C GLY A 20 15.22 -16.09 -50.54
N VAL A 21 15.45 -14.81 -50.21
CA VAL A 21 15.33 -13.69 -51.16
C VAL A 21 16.62 -13.43 -51.94
N LEU A 22 17.80 -13.55 -51.30
CA LEU A 22 19.09 -13.31 -51.97
C LEU A 22 19.61 -14.53 -52.75
N GLY A 23 19.01 -15.71 -52.55
CA GLY A 23 19.53 -16.97 -53.06
C GLY A 23 20.79 -17.37 -52.30
N GLY A 24 20.71 -18.45 -51.52
CA GLY A 24 21.88 -18.98 -50.80
C GLY A 24 23.05 -19.29 -51.76
N PRO A 25 24.31 -19.25 -51.29
CA PRO A 25 25.45 -19.62 -52.11
C PRO A 25 25.24 -21.03 -52.66
N ALA A 26 25.32 -21.16 -53.99
CA ALA A 26 25.12 -22.42 -54.67
C ALA A 26 26.10 -23.47 -54.12
N VAL A 27 25.62 -24.38 -53.28
CA VAL A 27 26.32 -25.63 -53.02
C VAL A 27 26.19 -26.41 -54.31
N GLY A 28 27.19 -26.28 -55.18
CA GLY A 28 27.14 -26.72 -56.56
C GLY A 28 26.84 -28.22 -56.67
N VAL A 29 25.61 -28.54 -57.07
CA VAL A 29 25.31 -29.77 -57.79
C VAL A 29 24.99 -29.35 -59.22
N LEU A 30 26.04 -29.41 -60.05
CA LEU A 30 26.04 -29.48 -61.52
C LEU A 30 25.10 -28.53 -62.27
N GLY A 31 25.68 -27.42 -62.76
CA GLY A 31 25.47 -27.03 -64.16
C GLY A 31 24.29 -26.13 -64.51
N ALA A 32 23.80 -25.27 -63.61
CA ALA A 32 22.90 -24.18 -64.00
C ALA A 32 23.44 -22.82 -63.51
N SER A 33 24.22 -22.17 -64.36
CA SER A 33 24.53 -20.74 -64.21
C SER A 33 23.34 -19.92 -64.70
N THR A 34 22.40 -19.61 -63.81
CA THR A 34 21.46 -18.51 -64.04
C THR A 34 22.04 -17.27 -63.37
N ALA A 35 22.93 -16.57 -64.07
CA ALA A 35 23.29 -15.21 -63.71
C ALA A 35 22.06 -14.33 -63.99
N THR A 36 21.16 -14.20 -63.02
CA THR A 36 20.00 -13.32 -63.11
C THR A 36 20.52 -11.89 -63.04
N GLU A 37 20.47 -11.16 -64.16
CA GLU A 37 20.84 -9.75 -64.20
C GLU A 37 19.63 -8.93 -63.71
N TRP A 38 19.73 -8.31 -62.53
CA TRP A 38 18.58 -7.66 -61.90
C TRP A 38 18.28 -6.31 -62.56
N GLU A 39 17.05 -6.15 -63.03
CA GLU A 39 16.54 -4.90 -63.57
C GLU A 39 16.45 -3.84 -62.44
N VAL A 40 16.59 -2.55 -62.80
CA VAL A 40 16.54 -1.44 -61.82
C VAL A 40 15.25 -1.46 -61.00
N ARG A 41 14.13 -1.90 -61.59
CA ARG A 41 12.84 -2.06 -60.93
C ARG A 41 12.90 -3.07 -59.78
N ASP A 42 13.51 -4.23 -60.00
CA ASP A 42 13.61 -5.29 -58.98
C ASP A 42 14.48 -4.84 -57.81
N ARG A 43 15.53 -4.07 -58.10
CA ARG A 43 16.38 -3.46 -57.07
C ARG A 43 15.58 -2.46 -56.23
N LEU A 44 14.74 -1.63 -56.85
CA LEU A 44 13.90 -0.67 -56.16
C LEU A 44 12.85 -1.36 -55.28
N GLU A 45 12.22 -2.42 -55.77
CA GLU A 45 11.26 -3.20 -54.98
C GLU A 45 11.94 -3.90 -53.80
N ALA A 46 13.12 -4.50 -54.02
CA ALA A 46 13.90 -5.08 -52.94
C ALA A 46 14.27 -4.04 -51.86
N VAL A 47 14.69 -2.84 -52.26
CA VAL A 47 15.00 -1.74 -51.32
C VAL A 47 13.76 -1.33 -50.52
N LYS A 48 12.59 -1.22 -51.14
CA LYS A 48 11.33 -0.88 -50.44
C LYS A 48 10.96 -1.94 -49.42
N VAL A 49 11.07 -3.22 -49.78
CA VAL A 49 10.77 -4.34 -48.88
C VAL A 49 11.71 -4.32 -47.68
N VAL A 50 13.02 -4.14 -47.91
CA VAL A 50 14.00 -4.05 -46.82
C VAL A 50 13.69 -2.86 -45.91
N LEU A 51 13.38 -1.68 -46.47
CA LEU A 51 13.07 -0.48 -45.69
C LEU A 51 11.78 -0.66 -44.87
N ALA A 52 10.76 -1.32 -45.43
CA ALA A 52 9.52 -1.63 -44.73
C ALA A 52 9.74 -2.60 -43.56
N VAL A 53 10.55 -3.65 -43.77
CA VAL A 53 10.88 -4.62 -42.72
C VAL A 53 11.69 -3.98 -41.60
N VAL A 54 12.75 -3.22 -41.93
CA VAL A 54 13.57 -2.54 -40.93
C VAL A 54 12.76 -1.50 -40.15
N GLY A 55 11.93 -0.72 -40.85
CA GLY A 55 11.02 0.24 -40.22
C GLY A 55 10.01 -0.44 -39.28
N GLY A 56 9.42 -1.55 -39.72
CA GLY A 56 8.47 -2.33 -38.92
C GLY A 56 9.09 -2.90 -37.64
N VAL A 57 10.28 -3.49 -37.74
CA VAL A 57 11.00 -4.01 -36.56
C VAL A 57 11.37 -2.87 -35.61
N GLY A 58 11.84 -1.74 -36.14
CA GLY A 58 12.15 -0.54 -35.34
C GLY A 58 10.94 -0.03 -34.56
N ALA A 59 9.76 0.02 -35.19
CA ALA A 59 8.52 0.44 -34.54
C ALA A 59 8.10 -0.47 -33.38
N VAL A 60 8.22 -1.79 -33.55
CA VAL A 60 7.91 -2.76 -32.48
C VAL A 60 8.87 -2.62 -31.30
N VAL A 61 10.17 -2.43 -31.57
CA VAL A 61 11.17 -2.20 -30.52
C VAL A 61 10.88 -0.90 -29.78
N ALA A 62 10.56 0.17 -30.49
CA ALA A 62 10.19 1.46 -29.89
C ALA A 62 8.96 1.32 -28.99
N LEU A 63 7.93 0.60 -29.44
CA LEU A 63 6.73 0.34 -28.64
C LEU A 63 7.05 -0.49 -27.37
N ALA A 64 7.88 -1.53 -27.49
CA ALA A 64 8.27 -2.36 -26.36
C ALA A 64 9.10 -1.57 -25.32
N VAL A 65 9.99 -0.69 -25.77
CA VAL A 65 10.77 0.19 -24.88
C VAL A 65 9.86 1.21 -24.20
N ALA A 66 8.94 1.85 -24.95
CA ALA A 66 7.98 2.80 -24.38
C ALA A 66 7.10 2.13 -23.32
N TYR A 67 6.55 0.95 -23.60
CA TYR A 67 5.79 0.16 -22.63
C TYR A 67 6.61 -0.23 -21.40
N ARG A 68 7.87 -0.66 -21.61
CA ARG A 68 8.75 -1.03 -20.50
C ARG A 68 9.09 0.18 -19.61
N ARG A 69 9.28 1.35 -20.21
CA ARG A 69 9.46 2.62 -19.49
C ARG A 69 8.22 2.95 -18.68
N GLN A 70 7.06 2.98 -19.33
CA GLN A 70 5.77 3.24 -18.69
C GLN A 70 5.54 2.34 -17.46
N ARG A 71 5.81 1.03 -17.59
CA ARG A 71 5.64 0.07 -16.49
C ARG A 71 6.60 0.29 -15.32
N LEU A 72 7.79 0.84 -15.55
CA LEU A 72 8.74 1.15 -14.48
C LEU A 72 8.36 2.45 -13.77
N ASP A 73 7.87 3.43 -14.53
CA ASP A 73 7.46 4.72 -14.01
C ASP A 73 6.19 4.59 -13.13
N GLU A 74 5.29 3.65 -13.46
CA GLU A 74 4.14 3.29 -12.60
C GLU A 74 4.55 2.74 -11.22
N VAL A 75 5.72 2.12 -11.07
CA VAL A 75 6.21 1.59 -9.77
C VAL A 75 6.83 2.71 -8.92
N GLU A 76 7.27 3.80 -9.54
CA GLU A 76 7.88 4.93 -8.84
C GLU A 76 6.83 5.79 -8.12
N VAL A 77 5.64 5.96 -8.72
CA VAL A 77 4.53 6.74 -8.14
C VAL A 77 4.08 6.19 -6.79
N TYR A 78 3.95 4.87 -6.63
CA TYR A 78 3.61 4.26 -5.33
C TYR A 78 4.71 4.39 -4.28
N ARG A 79 5.97 4.57 -4.73
CA ARG A 79 7.11 4.72 -3.83
C ARG A 79 7.21 6.13 -3.28
N GLU A 80 6.72 7.13 -4.01
CA GLU A 80 6.72 8.52 -3.55
C GLU A 80 5.71 8.74 -2.41
N ASP A 81 4.49 8.21 -2.52
CA ASP A 81 3.50 8.26 -1.43
C ASP A 81 4.02 7.55 -0.17
N ALA A 82 4.70 6.41 -0.35
CA ALA A 82 5.34 5.70 0.75
C ALA A 82 6.48 6.53 1.37
N LYS A 83 7.28 7.26 0.59
CA LYS A 83 8.36 8.12 1.11
C LYS A 83 7.81 9.30 1.91
N VAL A 84 6.70 9.90 1.49
CA VAL A 84 6.02 10.97 2.23
C VAL A 84 5.49 10.47 3.58
N LEU A 85 4.96 9.24 3.63
CA LEU A 85 4.57 8.57 4.88
C LEU A 85 5.77 8.16 5.75
N LEU A 86 6.92 7.85 5.14
CA LEU A 86 8.13 7.40 5.83
C LEU A 86 9.05 8.53 6.32
N ASP A 87 8.85 9.76 5.83
CA ASP A 87 9.57 10.97 6.31
C ASP A 87 9.00 11.48 7.65
N SER A 88 7.75 11.10 7.96
CA SER A 88 7.21 11.13 9.32
C SER A 88 7.70 9.88 10.04
N ASP A 89 8.22 10.01 11.27
CA ASP A 89 8.66 8.87 12.08
C ASP A 89 7.58 7.75 12.05
N PRO A 90 7.84 6.61 11.37
CA PRO A 90 6.80 5.65 10.96
C PRO A 90 6.17 4.88 12.13
N ARG A 91 6.53 5.23 13.36
CA ARG A 91 6.00 4.66 14.60
C ARG A 91 5.21 5.67 15.43
N THR A 92 4.99 6.88 14.92
CA THR A 92 4.39 7.94 15.72
C THR A 92 2.92 8.11 15.38
N TRP A 93 2.06 7.79 16.36
CA TRP A 93 0.63 8.13 16.36
C TRP A 93 0.39 9.64 16.60
N ARG A 94 1.45 10.45 16.60
CA ARG A 94 1.44 11.82 17.13
C ARG A 94 0.99 12.79 16.05
N GLY A 95 0.05 13.67 16.40
CA GLY A 95 -0.39 14.77 15.52
C GLY A 95 -1.33 14.35 14.39
N HIS A 96 -1.81 13.10 14.40
CA HIS A 96 -2.81 12.62 13.45
C HIS A 96 -4.15 12.37 14.13
N ASP A 97 -5.22 12.57 13.37
CA ASP A 97 -6.56 12.18 13.76
C ASP A 97 -6.82 10.73 13.31
N PHE A 98 -7.30 9.90 14.22
CA PHE A 98 -7.64 8.51 13.94
C PHE A 98 -9.14 8.29 14.15
N ASP A 99 -9.81 7.89 13.08
CA ASP A 99 -11.23 7.54 13.09
C ASP A 99 -11.41 6.02 13.00
N PHE A 100 -11.84 5.42 14.12
CA PHE A 100 -12.21 4.02 14.21
C PHE A 100 -13.72 3.83 14.38
N THR A 101 -14.51 4.77 13.87
CA THR A 101 -15.97 4.73 14.00
C THR A 101 -16.54 3.44 13.42
N GLY A 102 -17.27 2.70 14.25
CA GLY A 102 -17.90 1.42 13.88
C GLY A 102 -16.93 0.25 13.68
N ALA A 103 -15.63 0.43 13.94
CA ALA A 103 -14.65 -0.64 13.80
C ALA A 103 -14.89 -1.77 14.81
N VAL A 104 -14.43 -2.98 14.47
CA VAL A 104 -14.42 -4.13 15.39
C VAL A 104 -12.98 -4.36 15.85
N PHE A 105 -12.74 -4.26 17.15
CA PHE A 105 -11.47 -4.52 17.80
C PHE A 105 -11.53 -5.86 18.54
N ASP A 106 -10.60 -6.76 18.27
CA ASP A 106 -10.38 -7.98 19.05
C ASP A 106 -9.45 -7.76 20.26
N GLY A 107 -8.97 -6.53 20.44
CA GLY A 107 -8.09 -6.07 21.51
C GLY A 107 -7.23 -4.90 21.04
N GLY A 108 -6.34 -4.42 21.88
CA GLY A 108 -5.35 -3.41 21.49
C GLY A 108 -4.38 -3.08 22.61
N ASP A 109 -3.12 -2.89 22.23
CA ASP A 109 -2.03 -2.51 23.13
C ASP A 109 -1.53 -1.11 22.75
N PHE A 110 -1.76 -0.18 23.66
CA PHE A 110 -1.31 1.22 23.62
C PHE A 110 -0.43 1.53 24.83
N VAL A 111 0.25 0.53 25.39
CA VAL A 111 1.10 0.71 26.56
C VAL A 111 2.22 1.70 26.25
N GLY A 112 2.40 2.71 27.09
CA GLY A 112 3.40 3.76 26.91
C GLY A 112 3.14 4.70 25.72
N ALA A 113 1.98 4.59 25.06
CA ALA A 113 1.63 5.46 23.94
C ALA A 113 1.54 6.93 24.39
N THR A 114 1.89 7.86 23.50
CA THR A 114 1.89 9.29 23.79
C THR A 114 0.90 10.02 22.89
N PHE A 115 -0.21 10.48 23.48
CA PHE A 115 -1.25 11.29 22.87
C PHE A 115 -1.02 12.76 23.21
N THR A 116 -0.60 13.55 22.22
CA THR A 116 -0.25 14.96 22.37
C THR A 116 -0.62 15.75 21.13
N GLY A 117 -0.77 17.07 21.28
CA GLY A 117 -1.16 17.97 20.20
C GLY A 117 -2.68 18.06 20.09
N THR A 118 -3.19 18.37 18.89
CA THR A 118 -4.63 18.51 18.60
C THR A 118 -5.25 17.23 18.03
N GLY A 119 -4.51 16.13 18.01
CA GLY A 119 -4.95 14.86 17.43
C GLY A 119 -6.17 14.28 18.16
N VAL A 120 -7.19 13.91 17.40
CA VAL A 120 -8.42 13.28 17.88
C VAL A 120 -8.41 11.80 17.55
N VAL A 121 -8.63 10.93 18.55
CA VAL A 121 -8.82 9.50 18.35
C VAL A 121 -10.24 9.13 18.72
N THR A 122 -11.03 8.63 17.78
CA THR A 122 -12.42 8.24 18.04
C THR A 122 -12.63 6.74 17.83
N PHE A 123 -13.32 6.12 18.80
CA PHE A 123 -13.83 4.76 18.76
C PHE A 123 -15.36 4.76 18.72
N ALA A 124 -15.97 5.80 18.15
CA ALA A 124 -17.40 6.00 18.19
C ALA A 124 -18.16 4.79 17.62
N GLY A 125 -19.09 4.20 18.36
CA GLY A 125 -19.85 3.03 17.93
C GLY A 125 -19.03 1.76 17.68
N ALA A 126 -17.73 1.74 18.00
CA ALA A 126 -16.86 0.60 17.79
C ALA A 126 -17.28 -0.59 18.68
N THR A 127 -17.01 -1.80 18.22
CA THR A 127 -17.24 -3.05 18.98
C THR A 127 -15.91 -3.58 19.47
N ILE A 128 -15.71 -3.63 20.78
CA ILE A 128 -14.47 -4.05 21.43
C ILE A 128 -14.71 -5.42 22.08
N ILE A 129 -14.11 -6.44 21.49
CA ILE A 129 -14.26 -7.84 21.89
C ILE A 129 -13.20 -8.20 22.93
N GLY A 130 -11.94 -7.77 22.75
CA GLY A 130 -10.85 -8.05 23.68
C GLY A 130 -10.39 -6.85 24.51
N ARG A 131 -9.30 -7.04 25.24
CA ARG A 131 -8.75 -6.03 26.16
C ARG A 131 -8.07 -4.90 25.39
N LEU A 132 -8.33 -3.67 25.82
CA LEU A 132 -7.69 -2.46 25.36
C LEU A 132 -6.83 -1.87 26.48
N SER A 133 -5.51 -1.93 26.38
CA SER A 133 -4.60 -1.35 27.40
C SER A 133 -4.03 -0.03 26.93
N PHE A 134 -4.16 1.00 27.77
CA PHE A 134 -3.46 2.27 27.71
C PHE A 134 -2.57 2.45 28.94
N ASP A 135 -2.09 1.35 29.51
CA ASP A 135 -1.27 1.40 30.71
C ASP A 135 0.03 2.18 30.41
N GLU A 136 0.53 2.99 31.35
CA GLU A 136 1.70 3.85 31.17
C GLU A 136 1.59 4.90 30.04
N ALA A 137 0.43 5.03 29.38
CA ALA A 137 0.23 6.01 28.31
C ALA A 137 0.25 7.44 28.85
N THR A 138 0.61 8.41 28.01
CA THR A 138 0.58 9.84 28.32
C THR A 138 -0.44 10.56 27.47
N PHE A 139 -1.39 11.25 28.11
CA PHE A 139 -2.39 12.12 27.48
C PHE A 139 -2.13 13.58 27.90
N ALA A 140 -1.66 14.42 26.96
CA ALA A 140 -1.28 15.80 27.27
C ALA A 140 -1.75 16.80 26.21
N GLY A 141 -1.80 18.08 26.60
CA GLY A 141 -2.24 19.15 25.71
C GLY A 141 -3.74 19.06 25.40
N GLU A 142 -4.10 19.19 24.12
CA GLU A 142 -5.50 19.18 23.64
C GLU A 142 -5.93 17.81 23.08
N ALA A 143 -5.14 16.75 23.31
CA ALA A 143 -5.44 15.42 22.79
C ALA A 143 -6.78 14.92 23.34
N PHE A 144 -7.62 14.35 22.46
CA PHE A 144 -8.95 13.87 22.81
C PHE A 144 -9.16 12.43 22.30
N VAL A 145 -9.54 11.53 23.20
CA VAL A 145 -9.91 10.15 22.87
C VAL A 145 -11.37 9.90 23.25
N SER A 146 -12.21 9.55 22.28
CA SER A 146 -13.65 9.35 22.49
C SER A 146 -14.06 7.89 22.32
N PHE A 147 -14.92 7.41 23.22
CA PHE A 147 -15.58 6.10 23.15
C PHE A 147 -17.11 6.20 23.05
N ASP A 148 -17.62 7.28 22.44
CA ASP A 148 -19.07 7.53 22.33
C ASP A 148 -19.80 6.37 21.65
N GLY A 149 -20.76 5.74 22.34
CA GLY A 149 -21.51 4.58 21.85
C GLY A 149 -20.68 3.31 21.61
N ALA A 150 -19.41 3.27 22.01
CA ALA A 150 -18.59 2.06 21.91
C ALA A 150 -19.20 0.92 22.74
N ARG A 151 -19.01 -0.32 22.31
CA ARG A 151 -19.59 -1.52 22.94
C ARG A 151 -18.49 -2.47 23.35
N PHE A 152 -18.38 -2.75 24.64
CA PHE A 152 -17.44 -3.74 25.17
C PHE A 152 -18.18 -5.08 25.34
N VAL A 153 -17.79 -6.08 24.54
CA VAL A 153 -18.46 -7.39 24.47
C VAL A 153 -17.89 -8.34 25.51
N GLU A 154 -16.57 -8.57 25.49
CA GLU A 154 -15.83 -9.43 26.43
C GLU A 154 -14.54 -8.76 26.94
N GLY A 155 -14.35 -7.48 26.60
CA GLY A 155 -13.14 -6.72 26.82
C GLY A 155 -13.25 -5.68 27.93
N GLY A 156 -12.17 -5.49 28.68
CA GLY A 156 -11.98 -4.33 29.54
C GLY A 156 -11.09 -3.28 28.87
N ILE A 157 -11.11 -2.08 29.43
CA ILE A 157 -10.14 -1.01 29.11
C ILE A 157 -9.33 -0.70 30.38
N SER A 158 -8.03 -0.44 30.25
CA SER A 158 -7.13 -0.17 31.39
C SER A 158 -6.27 1.06 31.14
N PHE A 159 -6.06 1.86 32.19
CA PHE A 159 -5.22 3.07 32.21
C PHE A 159 -4.25 3.06 33.39
N GLU A 160 -3.78 1.89 33.81
CA GLU A 160 -2.89 1.76 34.96
C GLU A 160 -1.59 2.53 34.71
N ASN A 161 -1.16 3.35 35.67
CA ASN A 161 0.02 4.22 35.54
C ASN A 161 -0.02 5.24 34.38
N ALA A 162 -1.17 5.44 33.72
CA ALA A 162 -1.31 6.45 32.69
C ALA A 162 -1.20 7.86 33.27
N ARG A 163 -0.61 8.78 32.50
CA ARG A 163 -0.35 10.16 32.89
C ARG A 163 -1.27 11.11 32.13
N PHE A 164 -1.96 11.98 32.85
CA PHE A 164 -2.86 12.99 32.28
C PHE A 164 -2.34 14.40 32.61
N SER A 165 -2.01 15.19 31.59
CA SER A 165 -1.56 16.58 31.69
C SER A 165 -2.23 17.46 30.62
N GLY A 166 -3.57 17.47 30.64
CA GLY A 166 -4.43 18.29 29.78
C GLY A 166 -5.28 17.47 28.81
N GLY A 167 -4.75 16.35 28.31
CA GLY A 167 -5.48 15.47 27.39
C GLY A 167 -6.68 14.81 28.07
N VAL A 168 -7.69 14.49 27.26
CA VAL A 168 -8.96 13.92 27.73
C VAL A 168 -9.23 12.56 27.07
N VAL A 169 -9.65 11.61 27.89
CA VAL A 169 -10.22 10.32 27.48
C VAL A 169 -11.65 10.26 28.00
N ASP A 170 -12.61 10.18 27.08
CA ASP A 170 -14.03 10.24 27.40
C ASP A 170 -14.71 8.88 27.21
N LEU A 171 -15.06 8.26 28.34
CA LEU A 171 -15.83 7.01 28.42
C LEU A 171 -17.27 7.25 28.92
N GLU A 172 -17.70 8.49 29.17
CA GLU A 172 -19.01 8.78 29.78
C GLU A 172 -20.17 8.24 28.95
N LYS A 173 -20.01 8.26 27.62
CA LYS A 173 -21.05 7.86 26.66
C LYS A 173 -20.84 6.49 26.04
N VAL A 174 -20.03 5.62 26.64
CA VAL A 174 -19.96 4.21 26.24
C VAL A 174 -21.38 3.59 26.32
N ASP A 175 -21.70 2.65 25.43
CA ASP A 175 -23.00 1.99 25.41
C ASP A 175 -23.31 1.40 26.81
N PRO A 176 -24.34 1.90 27.51
CA PRO A 176 -24.64 1.47 28.87
C PRO A 176 -25.09 0.00 28.94
N ALA A 177 -25.56 -0.59 27.83
CA ALA A 177 -25.90 -2.00 27.75
C ALA A 177 -24.65 -2.90 27.59
N ARG A 178 -23.52 -2.32 27.15
CA ARG A 178 -22.24 -3.01 26.91
C ARG A 178 -21.06 -2.21 27.47
N PRO A 179 -21.02 -1.95 28.79
CA PRO A 179 -19.95 -1.16 29.42
C PRO A 179 -18.65 -1.97 29.49
N PRO A 180 -17.49 -1.32 29.70
CA PRO A 180 -16.22 -2.03 29.88
C PRO A 180 -16.32 -2.99 31.07
N THR A 181 -15.92 -4.24 30.85
CA THR A 181 -15.86 -5.24 31.91
C THR A 181 -14.56 -5.14 32.71
N ARG A 182 -14.50 -5.77 33.89
CA ARG A 182 -13.33 -5.69 34.78
C ARG A 182 -12.02 -6.13 34.08
N PRO A 183 -10.87 -5.55 34.47
CA PRO A 183 -10.67 -4.62 35.60
C PRO A 183 -11.30 -3.24 35.38
N GLU A 184 -11.56 -2.51 36.48
CA GLU A 184 -12.02 -1.11 36.37
C GLU A 184 -11.00 -0.31 35.54
N PRO A 185 -11.44 0.66 34.71
CA PRO A 185 -10.52 1.43 33.88
C PRO A 185 -9.40 2.13 34.64
N TRP A 186 -9.65 2.49 35.91
CA TRP A 186 -8.72 3.19 36.78
C TRP A 186 -8.59 2.45 38.12
N PRO A 187 -7.42 2.45 38.79
CA PRO A 187 -7.23 1.75 40.05
C PRO A 187 -8.19 2.20 41.16
N SER A 188 -8.91 1.23 41.75
CA SER A 188 -9.85 1.49 42.84
C SER A 188 -9.16 2.13 44.04
N GLY A 189 -9.83 3.09 44.69
CA GLY A 189 -9.28 3.81 45.85
C GLY A 189 -8.38 5.00 45.49
N THR A 190 -8.10 5.23 44.20
CA THR A 190 -7.49 6.47 43.73
C THR A 190 -8.50 7.31 42.94
N PRO A 191 -8.56 8.64 43.16
CA PRO A 191 -9.41 9.50 42.35
C PRO A 191 -8.90 9.48 40.90
N ALA A 192 -9.82 9.28 39.95
CA ALA A 192 -9.50 9.40 38.54
C ALA A 192 -9.02 10.82 38.22
N PRO A 193 -8.02 10.98 37.33
CA PRO A 193 -7.56 12.29 36.90
C PRO A 193 -8.67 13.02 36.13
N THR A 194 -8.69 14.35 36.18
CA THR A 194 -9.72 15.17 35.50
C THR A 194 -9.87 14.87 34.00
N GLY A 195 -8.77 14.46 33.36
CA GLY A 195 -8.77 14.08 31.94
C GLY A 195 -9.44 12.73 31.65
N LEU A 196 -9.63 11.85 32.64
CA LEU A 196 -10.27 10.55 32.45
C LEU A 196 -11.74 10.64 32.91
N ARG A 197 -12.65 10.76 31.94
CA ARG A 197 -14.09 10.81 32.23
C ARG A 197 -14.66 9.41 32.17
N LEU A 198 -15.14 8.91 33.31
CA LEU A 198 -15.64 7.55 33.47
C LEU A 198 -17.17 7.50 33.36
N PRO A 199 -17.75 6.36 32.92
CA PRO A 199 -19.19 6.17 33.00
C PRO A 199 -19.68 6.31 34.45
N PRO A 200 -20.93 6.72 34.67
CA PRO A 200 -21.51 6.78 36.01
C PRO A 200 -21.44 5.40 36.72
N PRO A 201 -21.28 5.37 38.05
CA PRO A 201 -21.26 4.11 38.80
C PRO A 201 -22.52 3.30 38.53
N ARG A 202 -22.39 1.97 38.37
CA ARG A 202 -23.57 1.09 38.25
C ARG A 202 -24.36 1.15 39.55
N VAL A 203 -25.51 1.83 39.52
CA VAL A 203 -26.52 1.71 40.56
C VAL A 203 -27.17 0.34 40.37
N ALA A 204 -26.98 -0.57 41.34
CA ALA A 204 -27.67 -1.85 41.30
C ALA A 204 -29.19 -1.61 41.36
N PRO A 205 -30.01 -2.30 40.55
CA PRO A 205 -31.46 -2.25 40.73
C PRO A 205 -31.80 -2.73 42.14
N GLN A 206 -32.63 -1.96 42.85
CA GLN A 206 -33.15 -2.30 44.18
C GLN A 206 -34.10 -3.49 44.13
#